data_AF-A0A7G9XSR6-F1
#
_entry.id   AF-A0A7G9XSR6-F1
#
_cell.length_a   1.000
_cell.length_b   1.000
_cell.length_c   1.000
_cell.angle_alpha   90.00
_cell.angle_beta   90.00
_cell.angle_gamma   90.00
#
_symmetry.space_group_name_H-M   'P 1'
#
loop_
_entity.id
_entity.type
_entity.pdbx_description
1 polymer ?
#
loop_
_entity_poly.entity_id
_entity_poly.type
_entity_poly.pdbx_seq_one_letter_code
_entity_poly.pdbx_strand_id
1 'polypeptide(L)'
;MHAQGGPAIWYRELGSTPEGLRVAEAWEGEGRLEGAYVDDEPGDAALVWRSSSTPEGLLHVGIPFERAPDAPALWYVAIDEPRGLPPACVLAAFASGELPEGTIVGPHGFAQLGVAADAQLGEVRWFRDGLVHHIHVVPEFRRRDIGTSLLCAAGAWQQANRWPGYLHVGEGLHTPLVRRFLATFRLMGRMPPADDGAARGTEAPGEAD
;
A
#
# COMPACT_ATOMS: atom_id res chain seq x y z
N MET A 1 -14.33 27.57 -14.74
CA MET A 1 -14.32 26.61 -13.61
C MET A 1 -13.47 25.43 -14.06
N HIS A 2 -12.16 25.49 -13.79
CA HIS A 2 -11.23 24.47 -14.28
C HIS A 2 -11.26 23.26 -13.34
N ALA A 3 -11.64 22.10 -13.86
CA ALA A 3 -11.36 20.83 -13.21
C ALA A 3 -9.83 20.63 -13.21
N GLN A 4 -9.15 21.09 -12.16
CA GLN A 4 -7.74 20.80 -11.92
C GLN A 4 -7.65 19.65 -10.93
N GLY A 5 -7.60 18.44 -11.45
CA GLY A 5 -7.26 17.26 -10.68
C GLY A 5 -6.76 16.22 -11.66
N GLY A 6 -5.43 16.00 -11.69
CA GLY A 6 -4.87 14.90 -12.46
C GLY A 6 -5.40 13.54 -11.95
N PRO A 7 -5.00 12.43 -12.59
CA PRO A 7 -5.43 11.11 -12.16
C PRO A 7 -5.05 10.85 -10.69
N ALA A 8 -6.03 10.37 -9.93
CA ALA A 8 -5.94 10.04 -8.51
C ALA A 8 -6.19 8.54 -8.31
N ILE A 9 -5.60 7.94 -7.28
CA ILE A 9 -5.92 6.58 -6.85
C ILE A 9 -7.05 6.65 -5.82
N TRP A 10 -8.08 5.85 -6.02
CA TRP A 10 -9.22 5.70 -5.11
C TRP A 10 -9.54 4.22 -4.93
N TYR A 11 -10.36 3.90 -3.93
CA TYR A 11 -10.61 2.53 -3.49
C TYR A 11 -12.08 2.15 -3.57
N ARG A 12 -12.33 0.85 -3.77
CA ARG A 12 -13.66 0.24 -3.61
C ARG A 12 -13.55 -0.94 -2.65
N GLU A 13 -14.38 -0.95 -1.61
CA GLU A 13 -14.41 -2.07 -0.64
C GLU A 13 -15.19 -3.24 -1.25
N LEU A 14 -14.61 -4.45 -1.21
CA LEU A 14 -15.23 -5.68 -1.70
C LEU A 14 -15.70 -6.59 -0.55
N GLY A 15 -15.22 -6.35 0.67
CA GLY A 15 -15.55 -7.13 1.86
C GLY A 15 -14.36 -7.27 2.81
N SER A 16 -14.24 -8.43 3.45
CA SER A 16 -13.13 -8.74 4.37
C SER A 16 -12.72 -10.21 4.31
N THR A 17 -11.48 -10.51 4.69
CA THR A 17 -11.00 -11.88 4.94
C THR A 17 -11.63 -12.44 6.23
N PRO A 18 -11.56 -13.75 6.50
CA PRO A 18 -12.02 -14.34 7.76
C PRO A 18 -11.34 -13.74 9.00
N GLU A 19 -10.09 -13.28 8.88
CA GLU A 19 -9.34 -12.62 9.95
C GLU A 19 -9.66 -11.12 10.10
N GLY A 20 -10.61 -10.60 9.31
CA GLY A 20 -11.09 -9.23 9.41
C GLY A 20 -10.29 -8.20 8.61
N LEU A 21 -9.31 -8.62 7.82
CA LEU A 21 -8.60 -7.72 6.91
C LEU A 21 -9.55 -7.25 5.80
N ARG A 22 -9.55 -5.96 5.48
CA ARG A 22 -10.34 -5.42 4.37
C ARG A 22 -9.86 -5.99 3.04
N VAL A 23 -10.82 -6.38 2.21
CA VAL A 23 -10.61 -6.73 0.80
C VAL A 23 -11.11 -5.57 -0.05
N ALA A 24 -10.31 -5.09 -0.98
CA ALA A 24 -10.58 -3.88 -1.75
C ALA A 24 -9.93 -3.93 -3.15
N GLU A 25 -10.31 -2.98 -3.99
CA GLU A 25 -9.62 -2.64 -5.23
C GLU A 25 -9.10 -1.21 -5.17
N ALA A 26 -7.97 -0.95 -5.82
CA ALA A 26 -7.49 0.39 -6.10
C ALA A 26 -7.58 0.69 -7.59
N TRP A 27 -8.10 1.87 -7.90
CA TRP A 27 -8.37 2.34 -9.25
C TRP A 27 -7.71 3.70 -9.47
N GLU A 28 -7.09 3.90 -10.62
CA GLU A 28 -6.51 5.18 -11.02
C GLU A 28 -7.40 5.83 -12.08
N GLY A 29 -7.88 7.05 -11.82
CA GLY A 29 -8.74 7.76 -12.76
C GLY A 29 -8.94 9.23 -12.40
N GLU A 30 -9.63 9.96 -13.27
CA GLU A 30 -9.95 11.37 -13.06
C GLU A 30 -11.24 11.57 -12.25
N GLY A 31 -11.43 12.77 -11.71
CA GLY A 31 -12.69 13.17 -11.08
C GLY A 31 -12.95 12.58 -9.69
N ARG A 32 -11.96 11.90 -9.09
CA ARG A 32 -12.03 11.33 -7.74
C ARG A 32 -10.99 11.98 -6.83
N LEU A 33 -11.28 11.98 -5.52
CA LEU A 33 -10.32 12.37 -4.50
C LEU A 33 -9.34 11.23 -4.25
N GLU A 34 -8.06 11.57 -4.10
CA GLU A 34 -7.01 10.62 -3.74
C GLU A 34 -7.31 9.93 -2.41
N GLY A 35 -7.19 8.61 -2.39
CA GLY A 35 -7.42 7.77 -1.23
C GLY A 35 -8.88 7.62 -0.82
N ALA A 36 -9.83 8.19 -1.57
CA ALA A 36 -11.25 8.08 -1.24
C ALA A 36 -11.76 6.66 -1.47
N TYR A 37 -12.67 6.21 -0.59
CA TYR A 37 -13.49 5.03 -0.83
C TYR A 37 -14.78 5.44 -1.53
N VAL A 38 -15.10 4.77 -2.62
CA VAL A 38 -16.33 4.97 -3.39
C VAL A 38 -16.92 3.63 -3.79
N ASP A 39 -18.26 3.55 -3.81
CA ASP A 39 -18.99 2.33 -4.17
C ASP A 39 -19.36 2.26 -5.66
N ASP A 40 -19.06 3.32 -6.41
CA ASP A 40 -19.42 3.44 -7.82
C ASP A 40 -18.65 2.45 -8.72
N GLU A 41 -19.20 2.21 -9.91
CA GLU A 41 -18.47 1.49 -10.95
C GLU A 41 -17.25 2.31 -11.44
N PRO A 42 -16.12 1.65 -11.73
CA PRO A 42 -14.87 2.32 -12.08
C PRO A 42 -14.87 3.00 -13.46
N GLY A 43 -15.79 2.64 -14.36
CA GLY A 43 -15.82 3.18 -15.71
C GLY A 43 -14.49 2.95 -16.44
N ASP A 44 -13.89 4.04 -16.94
CA ASP A 44 -12.61 4.02 -17.66
C ASP A 44 -11.38 4.06 -16.73
N ALA A 45 -11.56 4.02 -15.40
CA ALA A 45 -10.44 3.99 -14.47
C ALA A 45 -9.61 2.72 -14.64
N ALA A 46 -8.30 2.84 -14.51
CA ALA A 46 -7.37 1.73 -14.66
C ALA A 46 -7.11 1.04 -13.32
N LEU A 47 -7.31 -0.28 -13.26
CA LEU A 47 -7.02 -1.07 -12.05
C LEU A 47 -5.53 -0.94 -11.68
N VAL A 48 -5.25 -0.72 -10.39
CA VAL A 48 -3.91 -0.62 -9.83
C VAL A 48 -3.54 -1.90 -9.10
N TRP A 49 -4.42 -2.37 -8.23
CA TRP A 49 -4.34 -3.68 -7.58
C TRP A 49 -5.73 -4.10 -7.10
N ARG A 50 -5.90 -5.40 -6.86
CA ARG A 50 -7.07 -5.98 -6.21
C ARG A 50 -6.62 -6.94 -5.14
N SER A 51 -7.13 -6.79 -3.91
CA SER A 51 -6.93 -7.80 -2.89
C SER A 51 -8.04 -8.85 -2.89
N SER A 52 -7.72 -10.01 -2.34
CA SER A 52 -8.62 -11.15 -2.11
C SER A 52 -8.12 -11.97 -0.92
N SER A 53 -8.88 -13.00 -0.52
CA SER A 53 -8.43 -14.00 0.44
C SER A 53 -7.93 -15.25 -0.30
N THR A 54 -6.81 -15.83 0.13
CA THR A 54 -6.46 -17.21 -0.25
C THR A 54 -7.38 -18.21 0.44
N PRO A 55 -7.43 -19.49 0.01
CA PRO A 55 -8.15 -20.55 0.72
C PRO A 55 -7.75 -20.70 2.19
N GLU A 56 -6.50 -20.40 2.52
CA GLU A 56 -5.93 -20.44 3.87
C GLU A 56 -6.25 -19.18 4.69
N GLY A 57 -7.00 -18.23 4.14
CA GLY A 57 -7.38 -16.99 4.83
C GLY A 57 -6.34 -15.87 4.74
N LEU A 58 -5.23 -16.07 4.02
CA LEU A 58 -4.19 -15.07 3.84
C LEU A 58 -4.64 -13.97 2.89
N LEU A 59 -4.08 -12.78 3.04
CA LEU A 59 -4.30 -11.71 2.06
C LEU A 59 -3.53 -12.05 0.77
N HIS A 60 -4.22 -11.96 -0.35
CA HIS A 60 -3.63 -12.06 -1.68
C HIS A 60 -3.83 -10.74 -2.42
N VAL A 61 -2.81 -10.27 -3.14
CA VAL A 61 -2.89 -9.09 -4.00
C VAL A 61 -2.62 -9.46 -5.46
N GLY A 62 -3.64 -9.26 -6.30
CA GLY A 62 -3.50 -9.28 -7.75
C GLY A 62 -3.05 -7.91 -8.26
N ILE A 63 -1.95 -7.90 -9.01
CA ILE A 63 -1.42 -6.70 -9.66
C ILE A 63 -1.57 -6.90 -11.18
N PRO A 64 -2.26 -6.01 -11.91
CA PRO A 64 -2.39 -6.15 -13.36
C PRO A 64 -1.02 -6.15 -14.03
N PHE A 65 -0.84 -6.99 -15.06
CA PHE A 65 0.43 -7.14 -15.78
C PHE A 65 0.94 -5.79 -16.31
N GLU A 66 0.05 -4.90 -16.74
CA GLU A 66 0.38 -3.58 -17.27
C GLU A 66 1.05 -2.66 -16.23
N ARG A 67 0.89 -2.95 -14.94
CA ARG A 67 1.50 -2.17 -13.84
C ARG A 67 2.93 -2.60 -13.55
N ALA A 68 3.25 -3.88 -13.72
CA ALA A 68 4.55 -4.45 -13.39
C ALA A 68 4.94 -5.57 -14.38
N PRO A 69 5.07 -5.26 -15.68
CA PRO A 69 5.23 -6.28 -16.72
C PRO A 69 6.51 -7.11 -16.60
N ASP A 70 7.56 -6.53 -16.00
CA ASP A 70 8.85 -7.21 -15.82
C ASP A 70 8.99 -7.84 -14.43
N ALA A 71 7.96 -7.79 -13.57
CA ALA A 71 8.02 -8.39 -12.24
C ALA A 71 7.99 -9.91 -12.32
N PRO A 72 8.86 -10.62 -11.56
CA PRO A 72 8.69 -12.05 -11.38
C PRO A 72 7.43 -12.34 -10.56
N ALA A 73 7.02 -13.60 -10.49
CA ALA A 73 5.93 -14.04 -9.62
C ALA A 73 6.33 -13.86 -8.15
N LEU A 74 5.94 -12.72 -7.56
CA LEU A 74 6.35 -12.31 -6.21
C LEU A 74 5.31 -12.70 -5.15
N TRP A 75 5.78 -13.13 -3.99
CA TRP A 75 5.03 -13.17 -2.74
C TRP A 75 5.74 -12.35 -1.67
N TYR A 76 5.04 -12.06 -0.56
CA TYR A 76 5.47 -11.01 0.37
C TYR A 76 5.38 -11.43 1.83
N VAL A 77 6.28 -10.87 2.64
CA VAL A 77 6.24 -10.96 4.10
C VAL A 77 5.97 -9.58 4.69
N ALA A 78 4.85 -9.44 5.38
CA ALA A 78 4.50 -8.23 6.11
C ALA A 78 5.03 -8.31 7.55
N ILE A 79 5.82 -7.32 7.95
CA ILE A 79 6.40 -7.20 9.27
C ILE A 79 5.89 -5.89 9.87
N ASP A 80 5.02 -5.99 10.87
CA ASP A 80 4.52 -4.82 11.61
C ASP A 80 5.57 -4.37 12.64
N GLU A 81 5.83 -3.06 12.70
CA GLU A 81 6.73 -2.41 13.65
C GLU A 81 5.92 -1.49 14.59
N PRO A 82 5.00 -2.01 15.42
CA PRO A 82 4.05 -1.21 16.20
C PRO A 82 4.73 -0.35 17.28
N ARG A 83 5.95 -0.75 17.69
CA ARG A 83 6.75 -0.06 18.72
C ARG A 83 7.80 0.88 18.11
N GLY A 84 7.84 1.01 16.78
CA GLY A 84 8.67 2.01 16.11
C GLY A 84 8.23 3.43 16.48
N LEU A 85 9.15 4.39 16.40
CA LEU A 85 8.86 5.81 16.60
C LEU A 85 9.24 6.59 15.32
N PRO A 86 8.28 6.85 14.41
CA PRO A 86 6.86 6.46 14.46
C PRO A 86 6.61 4.98 14.06
N PRO A 87 5.42 4.41 14.38
CA PRO A 87 5.05 3.04 14.00
C PRO A 87 5.08 2.85 12.48
N ALA A 88 5.57 1.69 12.06
CA ALA A 88 5.85 1.40 10.66
C ALA A 88 5.46 -0.01 10.28
N CYS A 89 5.55 -0.30 8.99
CA CYS A 89 5.49 -1.64 8.43
C CYS A 89 6.58 -1.80 7.38
N VAL A 90 7.12 -3.01 7.30
CA VAL A 90 8.01 -3.46 6.24
C VAL A 90 7.29 -4.55 5.45
N LEU A 91 7.39 -4.48 4.14
CA LEU A 91 6.97 -5.55 3.24
C LEU A 91 8.20 -6.01 2.44
N ALA A 92 8.60 -7.26 2.62
CA ALA A 92 9.73 -7.88 1.91
C ALA A 92 9.21 -8.80 0.80
N ALA A 93 9.84 -8.78 -0.37
CA ALA A 93 9.43 -9.55 -1.54
C ALA A 93 10.37 -10.73 -1.83
N PHE A 94 9.78 -11.86 -2.22
CA PHE A 94 10.43 -13.12 -2.56
C PHE A 94 9.80 -13.67 -3.86
N ALA A 95 10.53 -14.47 -4.65
CA ALA A 95 10.04 -15.04 -5.92
C ALA A 95 10.15 -16.57 -6.01
N SER A 96 10.39 -17.23 -4.88
CA SER A 96 10.52 -18.68 -4.80
C SER A 96 9.13 -19.37 -4.79
N GLY A 97 9.09 -20.67 -5.10
CA GLY A 97 7.85 -21.39 -5.40
C GLY A 97 7.03 -21.88 -4.20
N GLU A 98 7.30 -21.39 -2.99
CA GLU A 98 6.67 -21.87 -1.76
C GLU A 98 5.25 -21.30 -1.57
N LEU A 99 4.97 -20.14 -2.13
CA LEU A 99 3.66 -19.50 -2.08
C LEU A 99 3.21 -19.04 -3.48
N PRO A 100 1.90 -19.02 -3.75
CA PRO A 100 1.36 -18.38 -4.94
C PRO A 100 1.80 -16.91 -5.04
N GLU A 101 1.96 -16.44 -6.27
CA GLU A 101 2.12 -15.02 -6.58
C GLU A 101 1.05 -14.18 -5.87
N GLY A 102 1.41 -13.01 -5.37
CA GLY A 102 0.50 -12.09 -4.70
C GLY A 102 0.23 -12.42 -3.24
N THR A 103 0.65 -13.58 -2.73
CA THR A 103 0.38 -13.96 -1.33
C THR A 103 1.16 -13.07 -0.36
N ILE A 104 0.49 -12.58 0.70
CA ILE A 104 1.11 -11.83 1.79
C ILE A 104 0.99 -12.63 3.09
N VAL A 105 2.11 -12.93 3.72
CA VAL A 105 2.20 -13.66 4.99
C VAL A 105 2.80 -12.81 6.10
N GLY A 106 2.44 -13.12 7.34
CA GLY A 106 3.12 -12.56 8.53
C GLY A 106 4.44 -13.29 8.86
N PRO A 107 5.22 -12.80 9.85
CA PRO A 107 6.52 -13.36 10.21
C PRO A 107 6.43 -14.82 10.69
N HIS A 108 5.32 -15.18 11.34
CA HIS A 108 5.11 -16.56 11.79
C HIS A 108 4.91 -17.52 10.62
N GLY A 109 4.10 -17.14 9.62
CA GLY A 109 3.92 -17.93 8.40
C GLY A 109 5.22 -18.06 7.62
N PHE A 110 5.97 -16.97 7.48
CA PHE A 110 7.28 -16.99 6.83
C PHE A 110 8.27 -17.95 7.49
N ALA A 111 8.37 -17.94 8.83
CA ALA A 111 9.28 -18.81 9.57
C ALA A 111 9.01 -20.31 9.33
N GLN A 112 7.77 -20.69 9.00
CA GLN A 112 7.40 -22.08 8.71
C GLN A 112 7.82 -22.54 7.31
N LEU A 113 8.11 -21.62 6.37
CA LEU A 113 8.50 -21.96 5.00
C LEU A 113 9.95 -22.45 4.89
N GLY A 114 10.79 -22.17 5.90
CA GLY A 114 12.22 -22.51 5.84
C GLY A 114 13.01 -21.72 4.79
N VAL A 115 12.46 -20.63 4.27
CA VAL A 115 13.11 -19.74 3.29
C VAL A 115 14.14 -18.89 4.00
N ALA A 116 15.34 -18.80 3.43
CA ALA A 116 16.41 -17.98 3.98
C ALA A 116 16.11 -16.49 3.79
N ALA A 117 16.40 -15.67 4.81
CA ALA A 117 16.13 -14.23 4.76
C ALA A 117 16.92 -13.52 3.65
N ASP A 118 18.09 -14.03 3.28
CA ASP A 118 18.93 -13.49 2.20
C ASP A 118 18.41 -13.81 0.79
N ALA A 119 17.36 -14.63 0.66
CA ALA A 119 16.63 -14.84 -0.59
C ALA A 119 15.72 -13.64 -0.96
N GLN A 120 15.61 -12.64 -0.08
CA GLN A 120 14.84 -11.43 -0.29
C GLN A 120 15.31 -10.66 -1.53
N LEU A 121 14.37 -10.25 -2.39
CA LEU A 121 14.65 -9.52 -3.62
C LEU A 121 14.53 -8.00 -3.46
N GLY A 122 13.77 -7.55 -2.46
CA GLY A 122 13.57 -6.15 -2.15
C GLY A 122 12.64 -5.96 -0.95
N GLU A 123 12.51 -4.71 -0.53
CA GLU A 123 11.58 -4.30 0.53
C GLU A 123 11.11 -2.87 0.35
N VAL A 124 9.94 -2.59 0.93
CA VAL A 124 9.46 -1.24 1.18
C VAL A 124 9.11 -1.10 2.65
N ARG A 125 9.48 0.03 3.23
CA ARG A 125 9.09 0.44 4.58
C ARG A 125 8.30 1.73 4.53
N TRP A 126 7.19 1.78 5.26
CA TRP A 126 6.35 2.97 5.37
C TRP A 126 5.79 3.12 6.79
N PHE A 127 5.37 4.33 7.13
CA PHE A 127 4.71 4.64 8.40
C PHE A 127 3.21 4.36 8.31
N ARG A 128 2.53 4.20 9.46
CA ARG A 128 1.10 3.83 9.47
C ARG A 128 0.16 4.86 8.85
N ASP A 129 0.60 6.11 8.68
CA ASP A 129 -0.11 7.15 7.93
C ASP A 129 0.01 6.99 6.40
N GLY A 130 0.82 6.03 5.93
CA GLY A 130 1.07 5.75 4.53
C GLY A 130 2.35 6.38 3.97
N LEU A 131 3.11 7.16 4.74
CA LEU A 131 4.33 7.79 4.24
C LEU A 131 5.43 6.74 4.00
N VAL A 132 5.82 6.55 2.74
CA VAL A 132 6.93 5.69 2.36
C VAL A 132 8.24 6.26 2.89
N HIS A 133 8.92 5.48 3.73
CA HIS A 133 10.20 5.85 4.34
C HIS A 133 11.38 5.42 3.46
N HIS A 134 11.35 4.19 2.92
CA HIS A 134 12.34 3.75 1.93
C HIS A 134 11.79 2.62 1.08
N ILE A 135 12.43 2.44 -0.07
CA ILE A 135 12.28 1.25 -0.91
C ILE A 135 13.65 0.82 -1.42
N HIS A 136 13.92 -0.47 -1.31
CA HIS A 136 15.17 -1.09 -1.73
C HIS A 136 14.88 -2.30 -2.62
N VAL A 137 15.64 -2.44 -3.70
CA VAL A 137 15.66 -3.63 -4.55
C VAL A 137 17.12 -4.05 -4.70
N VAL A 138 17.37 -5.34 -4.45
CA VAL A 138 18.70 -5.96 -4.57
C VAL A 138 19.28 -5.66 -5.96
N PRO A 139 20.53 -5.20 -6.07
CA PRO A 139 21.09 -4.65 -7.31
C PRO A 139 20.86 -5.48 -8.57
N GLU A 140 21.00 -6.80 -8.45
CA GLU A 140 20.88 -7.81 -9.50
C GLU A 140 19.46 -7.92 -10.07
N PHE A 141 18.46 -7.53 -9.28
CA PHE A 141 17.04 -7.62 -9.62
C PHE A 141 16.40 -6.26 -9.93
N ARG A 142 17.19 -5.19 -10.00
CA ARG A 142 16.70 -3.86 -10.38
C ARG A 142 16.21 -3.85 -11.84
N ARG A 143 15.27 -2.94 -12.12
CA ARG A 143 14.63 -2.77 -13.45
C ARG A 143 13.83 -4.00 -13.90
N ARG A 144 13.23 -4.71 -12.94
CA ARG A 144 12.30 -5.83 -13.14
C ARG A 144 10.99 -5.58 -12.41
N ASP A 145 10.56 -4.32 -12.34
CA ASP A 145 9.34 -3.84 -11.66
C ASP A 145 9.06 -4.30 -10.22
N ILE A 146 10.02 -4.93 -9.52
CA ILE A 146 9.87 -5.37 -8.12
C ILE A 146 9.49 -4.22 -7.21
N GLY A 147 10.07 -3.03 -7.43
CA GLY A 147 9.74 -1.84 -6.64
C GLY A 147 8.29 -1.38 -6.84
N THR A 148 7.78 -1.45 -8.08
CA THR A 148 6.37 -1.17 -8.38
C THR A 148 5.47 -2.20 -7.70
N SER A 149 5.82 -3.48 -7.81
CA SER A 149 5.07 -4.58 -7.21
C SER A 149 4.98 -4.45 -5.68
N LEU A 150 6.11 -4.13 -5.03
CA LEU A 150 6.19 -3.86 -3.59
C LEU A 150 5.25 -2.73 -3.16
N LEU A 151 5.17 -1.65 -3.93
CA LEU A 151 4.33 -0.50 -3.58
C LEU A 151 2.84 -0.78 -3.81
N CYS A 152 2.48 -1.53 -4.86
CA CYS A 152 1.11 -2.02 -5.01
C CYS A 152 0.70 -2.94 -3.85
N ALA A 153 1.56 -3.91 -3.49
CA ALA A 153 1.30 -4.84 -2.40
C ALA A 153 1.24 -4.15 -1.03
N ALA A 154 2.12 -3.18 -0.78
CA ALA A 154 2.08 -2.37 0.43
C ALA A 154 0.81 -1.48 0.47
N GLY A 155 0.33 -1.00 -0.69
CA GLY A 155 -0.92 -0.26 -0.78
C GLY A 155 -2.13 -1.13 -0.41
N ALA A 156 -2.16 -2.36 -0.93
CA ALA A 156 -3.15 -3.36 -0.53
C ALA A 156 -3.07 -3.65 0.98
N TRP A 157 -1.87 -3.81 1.56
CA TRP A 157 -1.70 -4.07 2.99
C TRP A 157 -2.13 -2.88 3.88
N GLN A 158 -1.79 -1.63 3.50
CA GLN A 158 -2.24 -0.40 4.16
C GLN A 158 -3.77 -0.38 4.28
N GLN A 159 -4.44 -0.62 3.15
CA GLN A 159 -5.89 -0.60 3.06
C GLN A 159 -6.53 -1.79 3.78
N ALA A 160 -5.94 -2.98 3.68
CA ALA A 160 -6.39 -4.20 4.36
C ALA A 160 -6.43 -4.03 5.89
N ASN A 161 -5.43 -3.34 6.45
CA ASN A 161 -5.35 -3.06 7.89
C ASN A 161 -6.21 -1.86 8.33
N ARG A 162 -6.90 -1.20 7.40
CA ARG A 162 -7.69 0.03 7.65
C ARG A 162 -6.86 1.12 8.35
N TRP A 163 -5.56 1.18 8.05
CA TRP A 163 -4.71 2.25 8.57
C TRP A 163 -5.08 3.58 7.91
N PRO A 164 -4.91 4.72 8.62
CA PRO A 164 -5.29 6.02 8.08
C PRO A 164 -4.60 6.34 6.75
N GLY A 165 -5.30 7.03 5.86
CA GLY A 165 -4.74 7.53 4.61
C GLY A 165 -4.43 6.45 3.59
N TYR A 166 -3.41 6.72 2.79
CA TYR A 166 -2.99 5.91 1.65
C TYR A 166 -1.47 6.01 1.49
N LEU A 167 -0.89 5.04 0.79
CA LEU A 167 0.54 5.09 0.48
C LEU A 167 0.88 6.34 -0.33
N HIS A 168 1.79 7.14 0.19
CA HIS A 168 2.27 8.36 -0.44
C HIS A 168 3.76 8.54 -0.20
N VAL A 169 4.38 9.39 -1.01
CA VAL A 169 5.82 9.67 -0.93
C VAL A 169 5.99 11.13 -0.56
N GLY A 170 6.71 11.39 0.53
CA GLY A 170 7.04 12.75 0.94
C GLY A 170 8.02 13.43 -0.02
N GLU A 171 8.08 14.75 0.03
CA GLU A 171 8.89 15.56 -0.90
C GLU A 171 10.40 15.20 -0.91
N GLY A 172 10.92 14.53 0.12
CA GLY A 172 12.34 14.18 0.24
C GLY A 172 12.79 12.88 -0.45
N LEU A 173 11.87 11.97 -0.83
CA LEU A 173 12.25 10.71 -1.50
C LEU A 173 12.30 10.88 -3.02
N HIS A 174 13.51 11.13 -3.52
CA HIS A 174 13.76 11.39 -4.95
C HIS A 174 14.71 10.39 -5.61
N THR A 175 14.78 9.15 -5.13
CA THR A 175 15.57 8.13 -5.84
C THR A 175 14.99 7.90 -7.24
N PRO A 176 15.79 7.56 -8.27
CA PRO A 176 15.28 7.27 -9.61
C PRO A 176 14.19 6.19 -9.64
N LEU A 177 14.24 5.22 -8.70
CA LEU A 177 13.22 4.20 -8.51
C LEU A 177 11.88 4.82 -8.04
N VAL A 178 11.95 5.68 -7.03
CA VAL A 178 10.78 6.42 -6.54
C VAL A 178 10.25 7.35 -7.62
N ARG A 179 11.09 8.09 -8.34
CA ARG A 179 10.65 8.93 -9.47
C ARG A 179 9.97 8.14 -10.58
N ARG A 180 10.42 6.91 -10.84
CA ARG A 180 9.82 6.02 -11.83
C ARG A 180 8.48 5.46 -11.34
N PHE A 181 8.37 5.09 -10.07
CA PHE A 181 7.09 4.77 -9.45
C PHE A 181 6.12 5.96 -9.44
N LEU A 182 6.59 7.14 -9.04
CA LEU A 182 5.86 8.41 -9.13
C LEU A 182 5.53 8.81 -10.57
N ALA A 183 6.23 8.30 -11.59
CA ALA A 183 5.91 8.53 -12.99
C ALA A 183 4.91 7.49 -13.53
N THR A 184 5.04 6.24 -13.11
CA THR A 184 4.12 5.13 -13.40
C THR A 184 2.74 5.34 -12.77
N PHE A 185 2.68 6.00 -11.60
CA PHE A 185 1.42 6.32 -10.87
C PHE A 185 1.17 7.83 -10.71
N ARG A 186 1.97 8.70 -11.35
CA ARG A 186 1.87 10.17 -11.29
C ARG A 186 1.77 10.80 -9.88
N LEU A 187 2.24 10.11 -8.83
CA LEU A 187 2.10 10.45 -7.40
C LEU A 187 2.91 11.69 -6.92
N MET A 188 3.40 12.56 -7.81
CA MET A 188 4.24 13.71 -7.41
C MET A 188 3.48 14.75 -6.55
N GLY A 189 4.08 15.16 -5.42
CA GLY A 189 3.69 16.35 -4.64
C GLY A 189 2.43 16.22 -3.77
N ARG A 190 2.08 15.01 -3.34
CA ARG A 190 0.78 14.71 -2.72
C ARG A 190 0.91 14.62 -1.20
N MET A 191 0.49 15.67 -0.50
CA MET A 191 0.33 15.62 0.95
C MET A 191 -0.97 14.89 1.31
N PRO A 192 -1.03 14.19 2.46
CA PRO A 192 -2.31 13.80 3.04
C PRO A 192 -3.20 15.05 3.24
N PRO A 193 -4.54 14.91 3.26
CA PRO A 193 -5.37 16.00 3.76
C PRO A 193 -4.85 16.42 5.13
N ALA A 194 -4.70 17.73 5.34
CA ALA A 194 -4.36 18.25 6.66
C ALA A 194 -5.38 17.70 7.65
N ASP A 195 -4.89 17.11 8.74
CA ASP A 195 -5.73 16.72 9.86
C ASP A 195 -6.36 18.02 10.38
N ASP A 196 -7.63 18.28 10.06
CA ASP A 196 -8.41 19.36 10.66
C ASP A 196 -8.62 18.94 12.11
N GLY A 197 -7.60 19.25 12.91
CA GLY A 197 -7.53 18.96 14.32
C GLY A 197 -8.85 19.30 14.96
N ALA A 198 -9.34 18.35 15.74
CA ALA A 198 -10.50 18.48 16.60
C ALA A 198 -10.41 19.74 17.47
N ALA A 199 -10.85 20.87 16.93
CA ALA A 199 -11.29 22.01 17.70
C ALA A 199 -12.72 21.73 18.12
N ARG A 200 -12.90 20.89 19.15
CA ARG A 200 -14.07 20.99 20.02
C ARG A 200 -13.62 21.50 21.37
N GLY A 201 -13.63 22.83 21.41
CA GLY A 201 -14.00 23.68 22.53
C GLY A 201 -14.00 23.04 23.91
N THR A 202 -13.02 23.45 24.69
CA THR A 202 -13.16 23.62 26.13
C THR A 202 -14.34 24.55 26.42
N GLU A 203 -15.46 24.01 26.89
CA GLU A 203 -16.47 24.78 27.61
C GLU A 203 -16.73 24.09 28.95
N ALA A 204 -16.22 24.72 30.02
CA ALA A 204 -16.72 24.52 31.36
C ALA A 204 -17.91 25.47 31.57
N PRO A 205 -18.98 24.97 32.20
CA PRO A 205 -19.64 25.73 33.26
C PRO A 205 -19.86 24.80 34.47
N GLY A 206 -19.94 25.22 35.71
CA GLY A 206 -20.09 26.53 36.30
C GLY A 206 -20.24 26.27 37.79
N GLU A 207 -19.61 27.13 38.57
CA GLU A 207 -19.69 27.24 40.01
C GLU A 207 -21.15 27.44 40.44
N ALA A 208 -21.61 26.67 41.43
CA ALA A 208 -22.86 26.92 42.12
C ALA A 208 -22.57 26.90 43.63
N ASP A 209 -22.91 28.02 44.27
CA ASP A 209 -23.06 28.23 45.71
C ASP A 209 -23.85 27.12 46.42
#